data_AF-A0A0C2YPF8-F1
#
_entry.id   AF-A0A0C2YPF8-F1
#
_cell.length_a   1.000
_cell.length_b   1.000
_cell.length_c   1.000
_cell.angle_alpha   90.00
_cell.angle_beta   90.00
_cell.angle_gamma   90.00
#
_symmetry.space_group_name_H-M   'P 1'
#
loop_
_entity.id
_entity.type
_entity.pdbx_description
1 polymer ?
#
loop_
_entity_poly.entity_id
_entity_poly.type
_entity_poly.pdbx_seq_one_letter_code
_entity_poly.pdbx_strand_id
1 'polypeptide(L)'
;MTPAVIHCLDQARAVLARSDIDRPVRLQSSFGAAGQHGIGWWLAVTRILAEEFPEHAIEAALDCADSPGLALAALRAGVPLVRASGLAPDMRNKLGDIARQMGARLID
;
A
#
# COMPACT_ATOMS: atom_id res chain seq x y z
N MET A 1 12.91 0.56 7.76
CA MET A 1 11.75 -0.14 8.36
C MET A 1 11.39 -1.32 7.47
N THR A 2 11.34 -2.53 8.02
CA THR A 2 10.97 -3.74 7.27
C THR A 2 9.44 -3.83 7.19
N PRO A 3 8.83 -3.98 6.00
CA PRO A 3 7.39 -4.08 5.87
C PRO A 3 6.87 -5.41 6.39
N ALA A 4 5.71 -5.39 7.05
CA ALA A 4 4.94 -6.59 7.36
C ALA A 4 3.97 -6.87 6.21
N VAL A 5 4.12 -8.03 5.55
CA VAL A 5 3.23 -8.45 4.45
C VAL A 5 1.96 -9.06 5.05
N ILE A 6 0.80 -8.57 4.61
CA ILE A 6 -0.51 -9.02 5.08
C ILE A 6 -1.39 -9.49 3.92
N HIS A 7 -2.14 -10.55 4.18
CA HIS A 7 -3.09 -11.16 3.23
C HIS A 7 -4.54 -10.89 3.62
N CYS A 8 -4.80 -10.51 4.87
CA CYS A 8 -6.12 -10.22 5.39
C CYS A 8 -6.06 -9.19 6.53
N LEU A 9 -7.23 -8.68 6.92
CA LEU A 9 -7.38 -7.69 7.99
C LEU A 9 -6.89 -8.22 9.35
N ASP A 10 -7.17 -9.48 9.69
CA ASP A 10 -6.77 -10.04 10.99
C ASP A 10 -5.26 -10.16 11.14
N GLN A 11 -4.53 -10.40 10.05
CA GLN A 11 -3.07 -10.35 10.08
C GLN A 11 -2.55 -8.93 10.35
N ALA A 12 -3.14 -7.90 9.73
CA ALA A 12 -2.77 -6.52 10.02
C ALA A 12 -3.04 -6.13 11.47
N ARG A 13 -4.21 -6.52 12.03
CA ARG A 13 -4.53 -6.32 13.44
C ARG A 13 -3.50 -6.97 14.36
N ALA A 14 -3.12 -8.21 14.08
CA ALA A 14 -2.13 -8.94 14.87
C ALA A 14 -0.73 -8.27 14.82
N VAL A 15 -0.36 -7.67 13.68
CA VAL A 15 0.87 -6.89 13.55
C VAL A 15 0.80 -5.63 14.41
N LEU A 16 -0.27 -4.83 14.30
CA LEU A 16 -0.41 -3.58 15.03
C LEU A 16 -0.50 -3.79 16.53
N ALA A 17 -1.29 -4.77 17.00
CA ALA A 17 -1.43 -5.09 18.42
C ALA A 17 -0.11 -5.50 19.12
N ARG A 18 0.92 -5.90 18.36
CA ARG A 18 2.25 -6.25 18.87
C ARG A 18 3.30 -5.17 18.59
N SER A 19 2.93 -4.13 17.85
CA SER A 19 3.83 -3.05 17.47
C SER A 19 3.90 -2.01 18.57
N ASP A 20 5.07 -1.38 18.68
CA ASP A 20 5.27 -0.22 19.54
C ASP A 20 4.55 1.00 18.92
N ILE A 21 3.68 1.66 19.70
CA ILE A 21 2.86 2.80 19.25
C ILE A 21 3.75 3.96 18.79
N ASP A 22 4.91 4.15 19.42
CA ASP A 22 5.83 5.25 19.10
C ASP A 22 6.66 4.98 17.84
N ARG A 23 6.50 3.81 17.21
CA ARG A 23 7.21 3.42 15.99
C ARG A 23 6.24 3.29 14.82
N PRO A 24 6.50 3.98 13.69
CA PRO A 24 5.73 3.75 12.48
C PRO A 24 5.74 2.27 12.08
N VAL A 25 4.61 1.80 11.56
CA VAL A 25 4.45 0.43 11.05
C VAL A 25 4.16 0.49 9.57
N ARG A 26 5.00 -0.15 8.75
CA ARG A 26 4.72 -0.34 7.33
C ARG A 26 3.99 -1.65 7.09
N LEU A 27 2.73 -1.56 6.70
CA LEU A 27 1.95 -2.69 6.20
C LEU A 27 2.06 -2.73 4.68
N GLN A 28 2.22 -3.93 4.13
CA GLN A 28 2.26 -4.14 2.69
C GLN A 28 1.29 -5.26 2.34
N SER A 29 0.49 -5.09 1.29
CA SER A 29 -0.34 -6.19 0.81
C SER A 29 0.51 -7.34 0.25
N SER A 30 -0.08 -8.52 0.10
CA SER A 30 0.53 -9.60 -0.68
C SER A 30 0.85 -9.18 -2.12
N PHE A 31 1.79 -9.87 -2.77
CA PHE A 31 2.16 -9.61 -4.16
C PHE A 31 0.95 -9.68 -5.10
N GLY A 32 0.77 -8.67 -5.93
CA GLY A 32 -0.33 -8.56 -6.89
C GLY A 32 -1.72 -8.38 -6.26
N ALA A 33 -1.82 -8.00 -4.98
CA ALA A 33 -3.10 -7.88 -4.28
C ALA A 33 -4.09 -6.93 -4.97
N ALA A 34 -3.63 -5.88 -5.64
CA ALA A 34 -4.50 -4.99 -6.41
C ALA A 34 -5.30 -5.73 -7.49
N GLY A 35 -4.72 -6.76 -8.11
CA GLY A 35 -5.40 -7.60 -9.11
C GLY A 35 -6.20 -8.75 -8.50
N GLN A 36 -5.76 -9.29 -7.35
CA GLN A 36 -6.41 -10.44 -6.70
C GLN A 36 -7.61 -10.05 -5.85
N HIS A 37 -7.47 -9.01 -5.02
CA HIS A 37 -8.49 -8.56 -4.08
C HIS A 37 -9.14 -7.23 -4.50
N GLY A 38 -8.48 -6.46 -5.38
CA GLY A 38 -8.94 -5.17 -5.82
C GLY A 38 -8.46 -4.02 -4.95
N ILE A 39 -8.37 -2.84 -5.56
CA ILE A 39 -7.95 -1.59 -4.89
C ILE A 39 -8.94 -1.19 -3.78
N GLY A 40 -10.25 -1.38 -4.02
CA GLY A 40 -11.29 -1.05 -3.04
C GLY A 40 -11.20 -1.88 -1.75
N TRP A 41 -10.78 -3.14 -1.85
CA TRP A 41 -10.50 -3.97 -0.68
C TRP A 41 -9.39 -3.38 0.17
N TRP A 42 -8.29 -2.95 -0.45
CA TRP A 42 -7.16 -2.35 0.27
C TRP A 42 -7.57 -1.07 1.01
N LEU A 43 -8.30 -0.19 0.32
CA LEU A 43 -8.80 1.06 0.92
C LEU A 43 -9.71 0.78 2.13
N ALA A 44 -10.56 -0.25 2.04
CA ALA A 44 -11.42 -0.67 3.15
C ALA A 44 -10.60 -1.20 4.34
N VAL A 45 -9.59 -2.04 4.08
CA VAL A 45 -8.67 -2.54 5.12
C VAL A 45 -7.97 -1.39 5.82
N THR A 46 -7.34 -0.48 5.08
CA THR A 46 -6.58 0.63 5.68
C THR A 46 -7.47 1.60 6.44
N ARG A 47 -8.71 1.82 5.98
CA ARG A 47 -9.69 2.63 6.70
C ARG A 47 -10.06 2.01 8.04
N ILE A 48 -10.40 0.71 8.06
CA ILE A 48 -10.73 0.00 9.30
C ILE A 48 -9.56 0.06 10.29
N LEU A 49 -8.32 -0.14 9.82
CA LEU A 49 -7.14 -0.10 10.69
C LEU A 49 -6.89 1.32 11.25
N ALA A 50 -7.10 2.37 10.46
CA ALA A 50 -6.99 3.75 10.95
C ALA A 50 -8.07 4.09 11.99
N GLU A 51 -9.26 3.49 11.89
CA GLU A 51 -10.34 3.63 12.88
C GLU A 51 -10.07 2.82 14.16
N GLU A 52 -9.53 1.60 14.04
CA GLU A 52 -9.26 0.69 15.16
C GLU A 52 -7.97 1.00 15.93
N PHE A 53 -6.97 1.58 15.26
CA PHE A 53 -5.63 1.86 15.80
C PHE A 53 -5.23 3.34 15.54
N PRO A 54 -6.02 4.32 16.00
CA PRO A 54 -5.80 5.74 15.69
C PRO A 54 -4.47 6.29 16.22
N GLU A 55 -3.88 5.66 17.25
CA GLU A 55 -2.60 6.01 17.82
C GLU A 55 -1.40 5.54 16.99
N HIS A 56 -1.58 4.56 16.09
CA HIS A 56 -0.49 4.04 15.28
C HIS A 56 -0.24 4.89 14.03
N ALA A 57 1.03 5.23 13.79
CA ALA A 57 1.47 5.78 12.52
C ALA A 57 1.59 4.65 11.47
N ILE A 58 0.52 4.40 10.71
CA ILE A 58 0.46 3.33 9.71
C ILE A 58 0.83 3.84 8.32
N GLU A 59 1.83 3.22 7.71
CA GLU A 59 2.18 3.42 6.32
C GLU A 59 1.77 2.19 5.50
N ALA A 60 0.71 2.30 4.69
CA ALA A 60 0.09 1.16 4.02
C ALA A 60 0.40 1.15 2.51
N ALA A 61 1.14 0.13 2.04
CA ALA A 61 1.50 -0.06 0.64
C ALA A 61 0.63 -1.11 -0.08
N LEU A 62 0.01 -0.73 -1.21
CA LEU A 62 -0.70 -1.68 -2.10
C LEU A 62 0.21 -2.18 -3.22
N ASP A 63 0.32 -3.49 -3.34
CA ASP A 63 1.07 -4.16 -4.40
C ASP A 63 0.25 -4.35 -5.68
N CYS A 64 0.77 -3.80 -6.77
CA CYS A 64 0.20 -3.85 -8.12
C CYS A 64 1.00 -4.75 -9.07
N ALA A 65 1.95 -5.54 -8.56
CA ALA A 65 2.88 -6.35 -9.34
C ALA A 65 3.50 -5.56 -10.51
N ASP A 66 3.56 -6.15 -11.69
CA ASP A 66 4.09 -5.57 -12.94
C ASP A 66 3.03 -4.85 -13.77
N SER A 67 1.88 -4.51 -13.18
CA SER A 67 0.78 -3.86 -13.90
C SER A 67 0.80 -2.33 -13.75
N PRO A 68 1.26 -1.58 -14.78
CA PRO A 68 1.21 -0.11 -14.74
C PRO A 68 -0.23 0.42 -14.71
N GLY A 69 -1.18 -0.33 -15.28
CA GLY A 69 -2.60 0.02 -15.27
C GLY A 69 -3.20 -0.03 -13.86
N LEU A 70 -2.90 -1.09 -13.09
CA LEU A 70 -3.33 -1.20 -11.70
C LEU A 70 -2.64 -0.15 -10.82
N ALA A 71 -1.35 0.10 -11.03
CA ALA A 71 -0.63 1.15 -10.30
C ALA A 71 -1.27 2.53 -10.51
N LEU A 72 -1.55 2.91 -11.76
CA LEU A 72 -2.22 4.17 -12.07
C LEU A 72 -3.65 4.24 -11.49
N ALA A 73 -4.39 3.14 -11.55
CA ALA A 73 -5.72 3.06 -10.96
C ALA A 73 -5.69 3.23 -9.43
N ALA A 74 -4.70 2.62 -8.75
CA ALA A 74 -4.53 2.76 -7.31
C ALA A 74 -4.20 4.20 -6.91
N LEU A 75 -3.31 4.88 -7.65
CA LEU A 75 -3.01 6.28 -7.45
C LEU A 75 -4.26 7.16 -7.61
N ARG A 76 -5.05 6.93 -8.68
CA ARG A 76 -6.34 7.62 -8.92
C ARG A 76 -7.38 7.38 -7.84
N ALA A 77 -7.37 6.20 -7.22
CA ALA A 77 -8.24 5.87 -6.10
C ALA A 77 -7.77 6.47 -4.76
N GLY A 78 -6.65 7.19 -4.74
CA GLY A 78 -6.12 7.86 -3.54
C GLY A 78 -5.23 6.97 -2.66
N VAL A 79 -4.69 5.87 -3.18
CA VAL A 79 -3.73 5.05 -2.43
C VAL A 79 -2.41 5.83 -2.29
N PRO A 80 -1.95 6.15 -1.06
CA PRO A 80 -0.81 7.05 -0.85
C PRO A 80 0.55 6.39 -1.11
N LEU A 81 0.62 5.05 -1.05
CA LEU A 81 1.83 4.28 -1.30
C LEU A 81 1.48 3.06 -2.16
N VAL A 82 1.99 3.06 -3.39
CA VAL A 82 1.80 1.99 -4.37
C VAL A 82 3.12 1.28 -4.61
N ARG A 83 3.11 -0.04 -4.56
CA ARG A 83 4.24 -0.89 -4.93
C ARG A 83 4.00 -1.48 -6.31
N ALA A 84 4.95 -1.31 -7.21
CA ALA A 84 4.91 -1.93 -8.54
C ALA A 84 6.32 -2.33 -8.98
N SER A 85 6.49 -3.64 -9.16
CA SER A 85 7.78 -4.25 -9.46
C SER A 85 7.83 -4.81 -10.87
N GLY A 86 9.03 -4.95 -11.42
CA GLY A 86 9.19 -5.47 -12.80
C GLY A 86 8.76 -4.51 -13.92
N LEU A 87 8.40 -3.27 -13.60
CA LEU A 87 8.11 -2.24 -14.61
C LEU A 87 9.38 -1.81 -15.34
N ALA A 88 9.28 -1.58 -16.64
CA ALA A 88 10.35 -0.96 -17.42
C ALA A 88 10.72 0.42 -16.83
N PRO A 89 12.01 0.82 -16.82
CA PRO A 89 12.47 2.06 -16.17
C PRO A 89 11.69 3.32 -16.59
N ASP A 90 11.43 3.49 -17.88
CA ASP A 90 10.70 4.66 -18.39
C ASP A 90 9.24 4.70 -17.90
N MET A 91 8.60 3.54 -17.80
CA MET A 91 7.24 3.43 -17.27
C MET A 91 7.20 3.73 -15.77
N ARG A 92 8.17 3.18 -15.02
CA ARG A 92 8.34 3.45 -13.60
C ARG A 92 8.57 4.94 -13.32
N ASN A 93 9.41 5.60 -14.12
CA ASN A 93 9.67 7.04 -13.98
C ASN A 93 8.40 7.85 -14.20
N LYS A 94 7.65 7.58 -15.28
CA LYS A 94 6.38 8.25 -15.57
C LYS A 94 5.35 8.06 -14.45
N LEU A 95 5.19 6.84 -13.96
CA LEU A 95 4.27 6.56 -12.84
C LEU A 95 4.75 7.20 -11.54
N GLY A 96 6.06 7.26 -11.30
CA GLY A 96 6.64 7.96 -10.16
C GLY A 96 6.37 9.46 -10.20
N ASP A 97 6.45 10.09 -11.37
CA ASP A 97 6.12 11.51 -11.54
C ASP A 97 4.63 11.77 -11.30
N ILE A 98 3.76 10.92 -11.84
CA ILE A 98 2.31 10.97 -11.58
C ILE A 98 2.03 10.83 -10.08
N ALA A 99 2.64 9.84 -9.42
CA ALA A 99 2.47 9.62 -7.98
C ALA A 99 2.84 10.89 -7.19
N ARG A 100 4.00 11.51 -7.49
CA ARG A 100 4.43 12.76 -6.84
C ARG A 100 3.44 13.90 -7.06
N GLN A 101 2.94 14.08 -8.29
CA GLN A 101 1.93 15.11 -8.60
C GLN A 101 0.63 14.90 -7.84
N MET A 102 0.33 13.66 -7.43
CA MET A 102 -0.85 13.30 -6.66
C MET A 102 -0.61 13.24 -5.14
N GLY A 103 0.59 13.61 -4.67
CA GLY A 103 0.95 13.49 -3.25
C GLY A 103 1.14 12.05 -2.75
N ALA A 104 1.28 11.10 -3.67
CA ALA A 104 1.51 9.69 -3.41
C ALA A 104 2.96 9.28 -3.74
N ARG A 105 3.31 8.03 -3.43
CA ARG A 105 4.63 7.46 -3.73
C ARG A 105 4.50 6.12 -4.45
N LEU A 106 5.41 5.90 -5.40
CA LEU A 106 5.63 4.62 -6.06
C LEU A 106 6.93 3.98 -5.51
N ILE A 107 6.88 2.71 -5.14
CA ILE A 107 8.02 1.90 -4.67
C ILE A 107 8.12 0.57 -5.43
N ASP A 108 9.26 -0.11 -5.31
CA ASP A 108 9.53 -1.44 -5.90
C ASP A 108 9.24 -2.59 -4.92
#